data_AF-A0A951NAA9-F1
#
_entry.id   AF-A0A951NAA9-F1
#
_cell.length_a   1.000
_cell.length_b   1.000
_cell.length_c   1.000
_cell.angle_alpha   90.00
_cell.angle_beta   90.00
_cell.angle_gamma   90.00
#
_symmetry.space_group_name_H-M   'P 1'
#
loop_
_entity.id
_entity.type
_entity.pdbx_description
1 polymer ?
#
loop_
_entity_poly.entity_id
_entity_poly.type
_entity_poly.pdbx_seq_one_letter_code
_entity_poly.pdbx_strand_id
1 'polypeptide(L)'
;MTEQKQASDPADPADPADPADPVDPAEPKIDEAVDKAVEKVVDERVEDKLDERVEEVLSEAGASAERAQQAEAGAVDARTGAEQARAGAVQAGSAAVDAAKLVAPADDPLLDTAVRKIEAQVDEKNPYGLPGRPMSSRSPFRIAFTAAMGVALAYGVVLALSAVKSVLILLLTAAFLAIGLNPAVEALERRKVKRGRAVGIVLLAVLLFFVGFGFAVVPPIVEQAQAFADDLPRYVQQLQDNERIASLDERFGLLDRARELLDDPSRLGVSAAGGVLGVSKVVFSAFFSALTVLILTLYFLSSLPTIKANAYRLVPRSRRARVGLLTDEILSRIGGYVAGAASIAALAGVTTFLLLLVLGVDYPLALALLVAMTGLIPLIGATIGATVVTLVALFTSVQVGIICAVYYLIYQQIENYVLYPRIMQRSVDVSPAATVVAVLVGGSLLGVLGALLAIPMAAAAQLVLNEVIAPRQNQS
;
A
#
# COMPACT_ATOMS: atom_id res chain seq x y z
N MET A 1 -3.58 69.83 28.17
CA MET A 1 -2.69 69.47 27.05
C MET A 1 -3.57 68.78 26.01
N THR A 2 -4.32 69.53 25.18
CA THR A 2 -3.86 70.22 23.95
C THR A 2 -3.55 69.17 22.88
N GLU A 3 -4.06 69.10 21.66
CA GLU A 3 -5.04 69.77 20.76
C GLU A 3 -5.18 68.74 19.60
N GLN A 4 -6.34 68.38 19.04
CA GLN A 4 -7.32 69.13 18.25
C GLN A 4 -6.81 69.67 16.90
N LYS A 5 -7.34 69.13 15.79
CA LYS A 5 -7.55 69.83 14.50
C LYS A 5 -8.58 69.03 13.66
N GLN A 6 -9.88 69.38 13.71
CA GLN A 6 -10.60 70.36 12.85
C GLN A 6 -10.90 69.82 11.43
N ALA A 7 -11.99 70.14 10.73
CA ALA A 7 -13.30 70.75 10.99
C ALA A 7 -13.99 70.78 9.59
N SER A 8 -15.25 70.36 9.47
CA SER A 8 -16.46 71.20 9.36
C SER A 8 -16.82 71.69 7.94
N ASP A 9 -18.05 71.33 7.59
CA ASP A 9 -18.99 71.90 6.61
C ASP A 9 -19.10 73.44 6.66
N PRO A 10 -19.72 74.08 5.65
CA PRO A 10 -20.78 75.01 6.01
C PRO A 10 -22.00 74.99 5.09
N ALA A 11 -23.11 75.38 5.73
CA ALA A 11 -24.45 75.53 5.23
C ALA A 11 -24.70 76.71 4.27
N ASP A 12 -25.85 76.59 3.62
CA ASP A 12 -26.74 77.51 2.88
C ASP A 12 -26.78 78.99 3.31
N PRO A 13 -27.20 79.90 2.40
CA PRO A 13 -28.40 80.69 2.72
C PRO A 13 -29.34 81.05 1.53
N ALA A 14 -30.65 80.98 1.83
CA ALA A 14 -31.71 81.98 1.62
C ALA A 14 -32.48 82.11 0.26
N ASP A 15 -33.81 81.95 0.40
CA ASP A 15 -35.01 82.32 -0.41
C ASP A 15 -35.13 83.87 -0.65
N PRO A 16 -36.07 84.51 -1.42
CA PRO A 16 -37.42 84.05 -1.86
C PRO A 16 -37.99 84.54 -3.21
N ALA A 17 -39.13 83.97 -3.66
CA ALA A 17 -40.31 84.72 -4.15
C ALA A 17 -41.46 83.80 -4.62
N ASP A 18 -42.56 83.88 -3.88
CA ASP A 18 -43.93 83.50 -4.23
C ASP A 18 -44.57 84.57 -5.17
N PRO A 19 -45.65 84.27 -5.91
CA PRO A 19 -46.97 84.53 -5.32
C PRO A 19 -48.02 83.44 -5.58
N ALA A 20 -48.73 83.13 -4.48
CA ALA A 20 -50.13 82.76 -4.30
C ALA A 20 -51.07 83.30 -5.42
N ASP A 21 -52.23 82.71 -5.75
CA ASP A 21 -53.21 82.05 -4.87
C ASP A 21 -54.34 81.42 -5.77
N PRO A 22 -55.48 80.89 -5.26
CA PRO A 22 -55.79 79.45 -5.20
C PRO A 22 -57.13 79.08 -5.90
N VAL A 23 -57.65 77.84 -5.67
CA VAL A 23 -59.07 77.47 -5.40
C VAL A 23 -59.32 75.98 -5.74
N ASP A 24 -59.58 75.18 -4.69
CA ASP A 24 -60.26 73.86 -4.64
C ASP A 24 -61.81 74.11 -4.66
N PRO A 25 -62.79 73.17 -4.86
CA PRO A 25 -62.75 71.69 -4.81
C PRO A 25 -63.69 70.88 -5.75
N ALA A 26 -63.47 69.55 -5.90
CA ALA A 26 -64.49 68.45 -5.98
C ALA A 26 -64.01 67.16 -6.72
N GLU A 27 -64.15 66.00 -6.06
CA GLU A 27 -64.02 64.59 -6.53
C GLU A 27 -65.31 64.11 -7.31
N PRO A 28 -65.46 62.84 -7.77
CA PRO A 28 -64.67 61.90 -8.62
C PRO A 28 -65.58 61.19 -9.70
N LYS A 29 -65.07 60.19 -10.47
CA LYS A 29 -65.77 59.03 -11.15
C LYS A 29 -65.48 58.74 -12.64
N ILE A 30 -64.75 59.57 -13.38
CA ILE A 30 -64.47 59.30 -14.81
C ILE A 30 -63.23 58.41 -15.00
N ASP A 31 -62.24 58.51 -14.12
CA ASP A 31 -60.93 57.89 -14.32
C ASP A 31 -60.95 56.35 -14.22
N GLU A 32 -61.75 55.76 -13.32
CA GLU A 32 -61.81 54.29 -13.17
C GLU A 32 -62.49 53.61 -14.38
N ALA A 33 -63.46 54.27 -15.01
CA ALA A 33 -64.12 53.75 -16.20
C ALA A 33 -63.23 53.84 -17.44
N VAL A 34 -62.41 54.90 -17.51
CA VAL A 34 -61.42 55.09 -18.59
C VAL A 34 -60.27 54.10 -18.43
N ASP A 35 -59.74 53.88 -17.22
CA ASP A 35 -58.66 52.92 -16.99
C ASP A 35 -59.08 51.48 -17.34
N LYS A 36 -60.27 51.03 -16.94
CA LYS A 36 -60.77 49.70 -17.33
C LYS A 36 -61.00 49.56 -18.83
N ALA A 37 -61.41 50.63 -19.50
CA ALA A 37 -61.58 50.60 -20.96
C ALA A 37 -60.22 50.57 -21.68
N VAL A 38 -59.22 51.30 -21.16
CA VAL A 38 -57.85 51.30 -21.70
C VAL A 38 -57.17 49.95 -21.47
N GLU A 39 -57.27 49.37 -20.28
CA GLU A 39 -56.68 48.05 -19.96
C GLU A 39 -57.26 46.95 -20.86
N LYS A 40 -58.58 46.94 -21.05
CA LYS A 40 -59.25 45.98 -21.95
C LYS A 40 -58.82 46.13 -23.42
N VAL A 41 -58.70 47.36 -23.91
CA VAL A 41 -58.26 47.63 -25.30
C VAL A 41 -56.77 47.33 -25.48
N VAL A 42 -55.96 47.47 -24.43
CA VAL A 42 -54.54 47.13 -24.47
C VAL A 42 -54.36 45.61 -24.47
N ASP A 43 -55.05 44.86 -23.61
CA ASP A 43 -54.95 43.39 -23.57
C ASP A 43 -55.41 42.75 -24.88
N GLU A 44 -56.58 43.14 -25.40
CA GLU A 44 -57.12 42.60 -26.66
C GLU A 44 -56.17 42.88 -27.84
N ARG A 45 -55.50 44.03 -27.84
CA ARG A 45 -54.55 44.42 -28.90
C ARG A 45 -53.15 43.82 -28.72
N VAL A 46 -52.80 43.40 -27.50
CA VAL A 46 -51.57 42.67 -27.20
C VAL A 46 -51.74 41.20 -27.53
N GLU A 47 -52.87 40.58 -27.19
CA GLU A 47 -53.19 39.20 -27.57
C GLU A 47 -53.24 39.04 -29.09
N ASP A 48 -53.95 39.92 -29.83
CA ASP A 48 -53.99 39.88 -31.30
C ASP A 48 -52.59 39.95 -31.93
N LYS A 49 -51.72 40.84 -31.43
CA LYS A 49 -50.34 40.97 -31.92
C LYS A 49 -49.45 39.79 -31.54
N LEU A 50 -49.73 39.15 -30.40
CA LEU A 50 -49.00 37.99 -29.94
C LEU A 50 -49.37 36.78 -30.78
N ASP A 51 -50.65 36.58 -31.06
CA ASP A 51 -51.15 35.50 -31.92
C ASP A 51 -50.65 35.65 -33.35
N GLU A 52 -50.67 36.87 -33.91
CA GLU A 52 -50.09 37.15 -35.24
C GLU A 52 -48.59 36.81 -35.30
N ARG A 53 -47.82 37.17 -34.27
CA ARG A 53 -46.39 36.82 -34.17
C ARG A 53 -46.14 35.33 -33.95
N VAL A 54 -46.99 34.66 -33.17
CA VAL A 54 -46.89 33.22 -32.93
C VAL A 54 -47.20 32.46 -34.22
N GLU A 55 -48.20 32.89 -34.97
CA GLU A 55 -48.55 32.29 -36.26
C GLU A 55 -47.45 32.54 -37.32
N GLU A 56 -46.86 33.74 -37.35
CA GLU A 56 -45.70 34.05 -38.19
C GLU A 56 -44.50 33.15 -37.86
N VAL A 57 -44.14 33.01 -36.58
CA VAL A 57 -43.02 32.16 -36.13
C VAL A 57 -43.28 30.67 -36.40
N LEU A 58 -44.51 30.19 -36.18
CA LEU A 58 -44.88 28.80 -36.49
C LEU A 58 -44.82 28.52 -38.00
N SER A 59 -45.21 29.48 -38.84
CA SER A 59 -45.11 29.40 -40.29
C SER A 59 -43.65 29.36 -40.77
N GLU A 60 -42.79 30.24 -40.23
CA GLU A 60 -41.36 30.23 -40.53
C GLU A 60 -40.65 28.95 -40.06
N ALA A 61 -41.03 28.43 -38.88
CA ALA A 61 -40.52 27.18 -38.35
C ALA A 61 -40.96 25.99 -39.22
N GLY A 62 -42.21 25.96 -39.69
CA GLY A 62 -42.73 24.95 -40.62
C GLY A 62 -41.97 24.96 -41.95
N ALA A 63 -41.80 26.14 -42.56
CA ALA A 63 -41.05 26.30 -43.81
C ALA A 63 -39.56 25.90 -43.65
N SER A 64 -38.97 26.14 -42.48
CA SER A 64 -37.59 25.75 -42.18
C SER A 64 -37.45 24.23 -41.99
N ALA A 65 -38.43 23.58 -41.36
CA ALA A 65 -38.46 22.14 -41.19
C ALA A 65 -38.60 21.39 -42.53
N GLU A 66 -39.45 21.90 -43.44
CA GLU A 66 -39.58 21.33 -44.80
C GLU A 66 -38.28 21.45 -45.60
N ARG A 67 -37.59 22.60 -45.51
CA ARG A 67 -36.27 22.79 -46.15
C ARG A 67 -35.22 21.83 -45.60
N ALA A 68 -35.23 21.58 -44.29
CA ALA A 68 -34.32 20.61 -43.67
C ALA A 68 -34.59 19.18 -44.13
N GLN A 69 -35.86 18.78 -44.23
CA GLN A 69 -36.26 17.47 -44.75
C GLN A 69 -35.87 17.29 -46.22
N GLN A 70 -36.07 18.31 -47.07
CA GLN A 70 -35.65 18.27 -48.47
C GLN A 70 -34.12 18.19 -48.61
N ALA A 71 -33.37 18.89 -47.75
CA ALA A 71 -31.91 18.81 -47.73
C ALA A 71 -31.42 17.42 -47.30
N GLU A 72 -32.06 16.79 -46.31
CA GLU A 72 -31.73 15.45 -45.86
C GLU A 72 -32.05 14.40 -46.93
N ALA A 73 -33.22 14.48 -47.58
CA ALA A 73 -33.58 13.63 -48.71
C ALA A 73 -32.58 13.78 -49.87
N GLY A 74 -32.22 15.02 -50.24
CA GLY A 74 -31.21 15.28 -51.26
C GLY A 74 -29.82 14.75 -50.89
N ALA A 75 -29.44 14.76 -49.61
CA ALA A 75 -28.18 14.19 -49.15
C ALA A 75 -28.18 12.65 -49.20
N VAL A 76 -29.31 12.01 -48.92
CA VAL A 76 -29.48 10.55 -49.05
C VAL A 76 -29.40 10.12 -50.52
N ASP A 77 -30.06 10.85 -51.42
CA ASP A 77 -29.99 10.60 -52.86
C ASP A 77 -28.58 10.81 -53.41
N ALA A 78 -27.88 11.87 -52.97
CA ALA A 78 -26.50 12.12 -53.36
C ALA A 78 -25.54 11.02 -52.87
N ARG A 79 -25.73 10.50 -51.65
CA ARG A 79 -24.96 9.35 -51.14
C ARG A 79 -25.23 8.08 -51.95
N THR A 80 -26.49 7.81 -52.25
CA THR A 80 -26.90 6.65 -53.04
C THR A 80 -26.34 6.72 -54.46
N GLY A 81 -26.41 7.89 -55.10
CA GLY A 81 -25.80 8.15 -56.40
C GLY A 81 -24.29 8.00 -56.39
N ALA A 82 -23.61 8.47 -55.34
CA ALA A 82 -22.17 8.29 -55.18
C ALA A 82 -21.78 6.80 -54.98
N GLU A 83 -22.56 6.03 -54.22
CA GLU A 83 -22.34 4.59 -54.07
C GLU A 83 -22.56 3.83 -55.39
N GLN A 84 -23.60 4.18 -56.16
CA GLN A 84 -23.86 3.61 -57.47
C GLN A 84 -22.76 3.95 -58.49
N ALA A 85 -22.32 5.22 -58.52
CA ALA A 85 -21.20 5.64 -59.37
C ALA A 85 -19.91 4.92 -58.99
N ARG A 86 -19.65 4.71 -57.69
CA ARG A 86 -18.50 3.95 -57.20
C ARG A 86 -18.59 2.46 -57.58
N ALA A 87 -19.76 1.85 -57.45
CA ALA A 87 -19.99 0.48 -57.90
C ALA A 87 -19.77 0.34 -59.42
N GLY A 88 -20.25 1.30 -60.21
CA GLY A 88 -20.01 1.37 -61.64
C GLY A 88 -18.52 1.53 -61.99
N ALA A 89 -17.78 2.36 -61.26
CA ALA A 89 -16.34 2.52 -61.45
C ALA A 89 -15.55 1.23 -61.11
N VAL A 90 -15.93 0.52 -60.06
CA VAL A 90 -15.33 -0.79 -59.72
C VAL A 90 -15.62 -1.82 -60.80
N GLN A 91 -16.85 -1.88 -61.30
CA GLN A 91 -17.25 -2.79 -62.37
C GLN A 91 -16.54 -2.47 -63.70
N ALA A 92 -16.34 -1.19 -64.01
CA ALA A 92 -15.54 -0.77 -65.17
C ALA A 92 -14.06 -1.13 -65.00
N GLY A 93 -13.51 -0.97 -63.79
CA GLY A 93 -12.15 -1.38 -63.45
C GLY A 93 -11.94 -2.90 -63.56
N SER A 94 -12.89 -3.70 -63.08
CA SER A 94 -12.84 -5.17 -63.19
C SER A 94 -12.98 -5.63 -64.64
N ALA A 95 -13.85 -5.00 -65.44
CA ALA A 95 -13.98 -5.29 -66.86
C ALA A 95 -12.70 -4.97 -67.65
N ALA A 96 -12.01 -3.88 -67.32
CA ALA A 96 -10.72 -3.53 -67.91
C ALA A 96 -9.62 -4.53 -67.53
N VAL A 97 -9.65 -5.05 -66.30
CA VAL A 97 -8.76 -6.13 -65.83
C VAL A 97 -9.03 -7.44 -66.59
N ASP A 98 -10.30 -7.81 -66.77
CA ASP A 98 -10.66 -9.04 -67.48
C ASP A 98 -10.31 -8.95 -68.97
N ALA A 99 -10.43 -7.77 -69.58
CA ALA A 99 -9.92 -7.51 -70.93
C ALA A 99 -8.39 -7.61 -71.01
N ALA A 100 -7.65 -7.10 -70.00
CA ALA A 100 -6.19 -7.18 -69.95
C ALA A 100 -5.69 -8.63 -69.80
N LYS A 101 -6.41 -9.48 -69.03
CA LYS A 101 -6.10 -10.92 -68.88
C LYS A 101 -6.24 -11.72 -70.18
N LEU A 102 -7.00 -11.23 -71.16
CA LEU A 102 -7.11 -11.87 -72.48
C LEU A 102 -5.89 -11.62 -73.38
N VAL A 103 -5.10 -10.58 -73.07
CA VAL A 103 -3.98 -10.13 -73.90
C VAL A 103 -2.63 -10.48 -73.28
N ALA A 104 -2.55 -10.59 -71.96
CA ALA A 104 -1.31 -10.82 -71.22
C ALA A 104 -1.25 -12.23 -70.58
N PRO A 105 -0.04 -12.78 -70.36
CA PRO A 105 0.14 -14.08 -69.72
C PRO A 105 -0.48 -14.12 -68.32
N ALA A 106 -1.07 -15.25 -67.93
CA ALA A 106 -1.79 -15.39 -66.65
C ALA A 106 -0.92 -15.12 -65.40
N ASP A 107 0.40 -15.26 -65.51
CA ASP A 107 1.35 -15.09 -64.42
C ASP A 107 2.15 -13.77 -64.51
N ASP A 108 1.67 -12.77 -65.26
CA ASP A 108 2.36 -11.48 -65.39
C ASP A 108 2.29 -10.67 -64.07
N PRO A 109 3.43 -10.44 -63.37
CA PRO A 109 3.46 -9.73 -62.09
C PRO A 109 3.04 -8.26 -62.19
N LEU A 110 3.16 -7.64 -63.37
CA LEU A 110 2.70 -6.26 -63.58
C LEU A 110 1.18 -6.19 -63.64
N LEU A 111 0.54 -7.23 -64.20
CA LEU A 111 -0.91 -7.33 -64.27
C LEU A 111 -1.50 -7.59 -62.89
N ASP A 112 -0.94 -8.53 -62.11
CA ASP A 112 -1.34 -8.78 -60.72
C ASP A 112 -1.21 -7.50 -59.84
N THR A 113 -0.13 -6.73 -60.03
CA THR A 113 0.03 -5.44 -59.33
C THR A 113 -1.02 -4.41 -59.75
N ALA A 114 -1.35 -4.34 -61.03
CA ALA A 114 -2.40 -3.44 -61.53
C ALA A 114 -3.78 -3.84 -61.00
N VAL A 115 -4.10 -5.13 -60.95
CA VAL A 115 -5.35 -5.65 -60.36
C VAL A 115 -5.46 -5.24 -58.90
N ARG A 116 -4.42 -5.48 -58.09
CA ARG A 116 -4.42 -5.12 -56.66
C ARG A 116 -4.59 -3.61 -56.43
N LYS A 117 -4.01 -2.76 -57.29
CA LYS A 117 -4.18 -1.30 -57.20
C LYS A 117 -5.61 -0.86 -57.52
N ILE A 118 -6.25 -1.49 -58.50
CA ILE A 118 -7.64 -1.23 -58.87
C ILE A 118 -8.58 -1.72 -57.76
N GLU A 119 -8.37 -2.94 -57.25
CA GLU A 119 -9.16 -3.51 -56.15
C GLU A 119 -9.04 -2.71 -54.85
N ALA A 120 -7.83 -2.24 -54.52
CA ALA A 120 -7.59 -1.41 -53.34
C ALA A 120 -8.09 0.04 -53.52
N GLN A 121 -8.50 0.45 -54.72
CA GLN A 121 -8.91 1.82 -55.05
C GLN A 121 -7.80 2.84 -54.72
N VAL A 122 -6.58 2.55 -55.18
CA VAL A 122 -5.43 3.44 -54.99
C VAL A 122 -5.64 4.73 -55.78
N ASP A 123 -5.54 5.87 -55.09
CA ASP A 123 -5.54 7.20 -55.70
C ASP A 123 -4.35 8.03 -55.19
N GLU A 124 -4.17 9.23 -55.73
CA GLU A 124 -3.06 10.12 -55.40
C GLU A 124 -3.05 10.53 -53.91
N LYS A 125 -4.20 10.45 -53.23
CA LYS A 125 -4.34 10.76 -51.79
C LYS A 125 -4.19 9.52 -50.90
N ASN A 126 -4.47 8.32 -51.43
CA ASN A 126 -4.46 7.03 -50.76
C ASN A 126 -3.54 6.06 -51.53
N PRO A 127 -2.21 6.20 -51.40
CA PRO A 127 -1.23 5.42 -52.16
C PRO A 127 -1.28 3.91 -51.90
N TYR A 128 -1.97 3.48 -50.84
CA TYR A 128 -2.19 2.08 -50.46
C TYR A 128 -3.66 1.64 -50.53
N GLY A 129 -4.53 2.47 -51.12
CA GLY A 129 -5.95 2.21 -51.21
C GLY A 129 -6.76 2.73 -50.02
N LEU A 130 -8.09 2.69 -50.15
CA LEU A 130 -8.97 3.15 -49.09
C LEU A 130 -8.94 2.17 -47.90
N PRO A 131 -8.80 2.66 -46.66
CA PRO A 131 -8.80 1.79 -45.48
C PRO A 131 -10.11 0.99 -45.43
N GLY A 132 -9.99 -0.33 -45.33
CA GLY A 132 -11.13 -1.23 -45.19
C GLY A 132 -11.99 -0.87 -43.98
N ARG A 133 -13.24 -1.36 -43.95
CA ARG A 133 -14.16 -1.10 -42.83
C ARG A 133 -13.46 -1.42 -41.49
N PRO A 134 -13.46 -0.51 -40.51
CA PRO A 134 -12.81 -0.76 -39.23
C PRO A 134 -13.37 -2.04 -38.62
N MET A 135 -12.50 -2.96 -38.22
CA MET A 135 -12.92 -4.20 -37.55
C MET A 135 -13.79 -3.83 -36.34
N SER A 136 -15.02 -4.33 -36.29
CA SER A 136 -15.95 -3.96 -35.22
C SER A 136 -15.35 -4.28 -33.84
N SER A 137 -15.52 -3.36 -32.90
CA SER A 137 -15.07 -3.56 -31.50
C SER A 137 -15.81 -4.70 -30.78
N ARG A 138 -16.84 -5.28 -31.41
CA ARG A 138 -17.66 -6.41 -30.91
C ARG A 138 -17.29 -7.76 -31.53
N SER A 139 -16.20 -7.87 -32.31
CA SER A 139 -15.75 -9.16 -32.83
C SER A 139 -15.37 -10.11 -31.67
N PRO A 140 -15.99 -11.30 -31.55
CA PRO A 140 -15.67 -12.26 -30.49
C PRO A 140 -14.18 -12.62 -30.43
N PHE A 141 -13.51 -12.65 -31.59
CA PHE A 141 -12.08 -12.91 -31.69
C PHE A 141 -11.23 -11.83 -31.03
N ARG A 142 -11.53 -10.53 -31.25
CA ARG A 142 -10.78 -9.43 -30.62
C ARG A 142 -10.98 -9.40 -29.11
N ILE A 143 -12.20 -9.67 -28.64
CA ILE A 143 -12.50 -9.75 -27.20
C ILE A 143 -11.74 -10.92 -26.57
N ALA A 144 -11.79 -12.11 -27.18
CA ALA A 144 -11.05 -13.28 -26.70
C ALA A 144 -9.54 -13.05 -26.72
N PHE A 145 -9.00 -12.45 -27.79
CA PHE A 145 -7.57 -12.16 -27.92
C PHE A 145 -7.09 -11.12 -26.88
N THR A 146 -7.82 -10.02 -26.69
CA THR A 146 -7.47 -9.00 -25.69
C THR A 146 -7.62 -9.51 -24.26
N ALA A 147 -8.65 -10.31 -23.98
CA ALA A 147 -8.82 -10.98 -22.70
C ALA A 147 -7.70 -12.00 -22.44
N ALA A 148 -7.36 -12.84 -23.43
CA ALA A 148 -6.26 -13.81 -23.32
C ALA A 148 -4.90 -13.13 -23.12
N MET A 149 -4.64 -12.04 -23.84
CA MET A 149 -3.45 -11.20 -23.64
C MET A 149 -3.42 -10.60 -22.22
N GLY A 150 -4.57 -10.12 -21.73
CA GLY A 150 -4.70 -9.60 -20.38
C GLY A 150 -4.43 -10.67 -19.31
N VAL A 151 -4.96 -11.89 -19.49
CA VAL A 151 -4.70 -13.03 -18.60
C VAL A 151 -3.24 -13.47 -18.67
N ALA A 152 -2.65 -13.55 -19.86
CA ALA A 152 -1.24 -13.89 -20.04
C ALA A 152 -0.31 -12.84 -19.40
N LEU A 153 -0.63 -11.56 -19.55
CA LEU A 153 0.08 -10.47 -18.88
C LEU A 153 -0.05 -10.57 -17.36
N ALA A 154 -1.27 -10.77 -16.84
CA ALA A 154 -1.51 -10.95 -15.41
C ALA A 154 -0.75 -12.16 -14.84
N TYR A 155 -0.77 -13.29 -15.55
CA TYR A 155 -0.04 -14.50 -15.18
C TYR A 155 1.48 -14.28 -15.21
N GLY A 156 2.00 -13.63 -16.26
CA GLY A 156 3.41 -13.26 -16.36
C GLY A 156 3.85 -12.33 -15.22
N VAL A 157 3.01 -11.35 -14.85
CA VAL A 157 3.25 -10.46 -13.69
C VAL A 157 3.25 -11.26 -12.38
N VAL A 158 2.31 -12.20 -12.18
CA VAL A 158 2.28 -13.05 -10.99
C VAL A 158 3.53 -13.93 -10.89
N LEU A 159 3.99 -14.52 -12.00
CA LEU A 159 5.22 -15.30 -12.04
C LEU A 159 6.46 -14.44 -11.74
N ALA A 160 6.55 -13.25 -12.34
CA ALA A 160 7.64 -12.32 -12.09
C ALA A 160 7.68 -11.85 -10.63
N LEU A 161 6.53 -11.49 -10.05
CA LEU A 161 6.41 -11.14 -8.64
C LEU A 161 6.77 -12.30 -7.72
N SER A 162 6.39 -13.52 -8.08
CA SER A 162 6.74 -14.73 -7.32
C SER A 162 8.24 -15.01 -7.36
N ALA A 163 8.89 -14.82 -8.51
CA ALA A 163 10.33 -14.99 -8.66
C ALA A 163 11.14 -13.97 -7.85
N VAL A 164 10.66 -12.73 -7.75
CA VAL A 164 11.33 -11.64 -7.03
C VAL A 164 10.84 -11.52 -5.58
N LYS A 165 9.88 -12.35 -5.13
CA LYS A 165 9.28 -12.31 -3.78
C LYS A 165 10.32 -12.25 -2.67
N SER A 166 11.35 -13.08 -2.74
CA SER A 166 12.43 -13.12 -1.73
C SER A 166 13.18 -11.79 -1.65
N VAL A 167 13.50 -11.19 -2.80
CA VAL A 167 14.17 -9.88 -2.88
C VAL A 167 13.25 -8.78 -2.37
N LEU A 168 11.95 -8.80 -2.70
CA LEU A 168 10.97 -7.84 -2.20
C LEU A 168 10.82 -7.92 -0.68
N ILE A 169 10.76 -9.13 -0.11
CA ILE A 169 10.72 -9.34 1.34
C ILE A 169 11.98 -8.77 1.99
N LEU A 170 13.15 -9.01 1.40
CA LEU A 170 14.42 -8.54 1.92
C LEU A 170 14.54 -7.00 1.85
N LEU A 171 14.09 -6.37 0.77
CA LEU A 171 13.98 -4.91 0.65
C LEU A 171 12.99 -4.34 1.66
N LEU A 172 11.82 -4.96 1.81
CA LEU A 172 10.79 -4.55 2.77
C LEU A 172 11.32 -4.64 4.21
N THR A 173 12.03 -5.72 4.53
CA THR A 173 12.67 -5.93 5.84
C THR A 173 13.67 -4.82 6.14
N ALA A 174 14.56 -4.54 5.19
CA ALA A 174 15.57 -3.50 5.34
C ALA A 174 14.94 -2.10 5.45
N ALA A 175 13.89 -1.82 4.67
CA ALA A 175 13.18 -0.55 4.75
C ALA A 175 12.48 -0.38 6.10
N PHE A 176 11.83 -1.44 6.59
CA PHE A 176 11.20 -1.42 7.90
C PHE A 176 12.20 -1.23 9.02
N LEU A 177 13.32 -1.97 9.01
CA LEU A 177 14.40 -1.79 9.99
C LEU A 177 14.97 -0.38 9.93
N ALA A 178 15.14 0.18 8.73
CA ALA A 178 15.60 1.54 8.55
C ALA A 178 14.64 2.55 9.20
N ILE A 179 13.34 2.43 8.95
CA ILE A 179 12.32 3.29 9.57
C ILE A 179 12.32 3.10 11.10
N GLY A 180 12.45 1.86 11.56
CA GLY A 180 12.47 1.49 12.97
C GLY A 180 13.69 2.00 13.75
N LEU A 181 14.85 2.06 13.09
CA LEU A 181 16.10 2.57 13.66
C LEU A 181 16.25 4.10 13.51
N ASN A 182 15.45 4.74 12.65
CA ASN A 182 15.52 6.19 12.42
C ASN A 182 15.30 7.03 13.70
N PRO A 183 14.39 6.70 14.64
CA PRO A 183 14.27 7.41 15.91
C PRO A 183 15.58 7.45 16.73
N ALA A 184 16.39 6.39 16.69
CA ALA A 184 17.69 6.35 17.34
C ALA A 184 18.70 7.27 16.64
N VAL A 185 18.68 7.31 15.30
CA VAL A 185 19.49 8.26 14.51
C VAL A 185 19.07 9.70 14.80
N GLU A 186 17.78 10.01 14.81
CA GLU A 186 17.25 11.34 15.14
C GLU A 186 17.55 11.76 16.58
N ALA A 187 17.59 10.81 17.53
CA ALA A 187 18.05 11.09 18.89
C ALA A 187 19.53 11.52 18.93
N LEU A 188 20.39 10.93 18.10
CA LEU A 188 21.79 11.34 17.96
C LEU A 188 21.93 12.67 17.18
N GLU A 189 21.14 12.89 16.14
CA GLU A 189 21.11 14.15 15.40
C GLU A 189 20.69 15.32 16.30
N ARG A 190 19.71 15.11 17.19
CA ARG A 190 19.32 16.09 18.23
C ARG A 190 20.45 16.43 19.20
N ARG A 191 21.44 15.53 19.36
CA ARG A 191 22.69 15.77 20.11
C ARG A 191 23.81 16.36 19.24
N LYS A 192 23.48 16.94 18.08
CA LYS A 192 24.39 17.59 17.12
C LYS A 192 25.36 16.62 16.40
N VAL A 193 25.05 15.31 16.35
CA VAL A 193 25.82 14.35 15.55
C VAL A 193 25.36 14.43 14.09
N LYS A 194 26.30 14.59 13.14
CA LYS A 194 25.96 14.58 11.69
C LYS A 194 25.30 13.24 11.30
N ARG A 195 24.26 13.27 10.47
CA ARG A 195 23.48 12.10 10.03
C ARG A 195 24.34 10.88 9.68
N GLY A 196 25.36 11.04 8.83
CA GLY A 196 26.23 9.91 8.43
C GLY A 196 26.91 9.22 9.61
N ARG A 197 27.36 9.98 10.63
CA ARG A 197 27.95 9.42 11.86
C ARG A 197 26.89 8.80 12.75
N ALA A 198 25.72 9.42 12.88
CA ALA A 198 24.61 8.88 13.65
C ALA A 198 24.14 7.52 13.10
N VAL A 199 23.99 7.40 11.78
CA VAL A 199 23.69 6.13 11.11
C VAL A 199 24.78 5.10 11.36
N GLY A 200 26.05 5.47 11.22
CA GLY A 200 27.18 4.57 11.50
C GLY A 200 27.20 4.05 12.94
N ILE A 201 26.94 4.92 13.93
CA ILE A 201 26.89 4.54 15.35
C ILE A 201 25.74 3.56 15.61
N VAL A 202 24.53 3.85 15.11
CA VAL A 202 23.36 2.98 15.32
C VAL A 202 23.58 1.61 14.68
N LEU A 203 24.11 1.56 13.46
CA LEU A 203 24.39 0.29 12.80
C LEU A 203 25.52 -0.49 13.48
N LEU A 204 26.56 0.19 13.93
CA LEU A 204 27.62 -0.44 14.71
C LEU A 204 27.06 -1.04 16.00
N ALA A 205 26.17 -0.32 16.70
CA ALA A 205 25.50 -0.83 17.90
C ALA A 205 24.65 -2.08 17.61
N VAL A 206 23.87 -2.06 16.52
CA VAL A 206 23.08 -3.23 16.08
C VAL A 206 23.98 -4.41 15.71
N LEU A 207 25.06 -4.17 14.96
CA LEU A 207 26.03 -5.20 14.60
C LEU A 207 26.69 -5.81 15.84
N LEU A 208 27.17 -4.97 16.76
CA LEU A 208 27.78 -5.42 18.02
C LEU A 208 26.78 -6.20 18.88
N PHE A 209 25.52 -5.80 18.90
CA PHE A 209 24.47 -6.54 19.58
C PHE A 209 24.31 -7.95 19.00
N PHE A 210 24.19 -8.11 17.68
CA PHE A 210 24.03 -9.43 17.05
C PHE A 210 25.28 -10.31 17.16
N VAL A 211 26.47 -9.71 17.04
CA VAL A 211 27.74 -10.42 17.26
C VAL A 211 27.83 -10.88 18.71
N GLY A 212 27.57 -9.98 19.67
CA GLY A 212 27.54 -10.29 21.09
C GLY A 212 26.49 -11.35 21.44
N PHE A 213 25.31 -11.30 20.83
CA PHE A 213 24.27 -12.32 20.94
C PHE A 213 24.80 -13.69 20.50
N GLY A 214 25.42 -13.78 19.32
CA GLY A 214 26.02 -15.02 18.82
C GLY A 214 27.08 -15.57 19.78
N PHE A 215 27.99 -14.73 20.25
CA PHE A 215 29.03 -15.13 21.21
C PHE A 215 28.47 -15.54 22.58
N ALA A 216 27.36 -14.94 23.02
CA ALA A 216 26.74 -15.29 24.29
C ALA A 216 25.91 -16.58 24.19
N VAL A 217 25.22 -16.82 23.07
CA VAL A 217 24.22 -17.89 22.94
C VAL A 217 24.78 -19.18 22.32
N VAL A 218 25.71 -19.08 21.36
CA VAL A 218 26.25 -20.27 20.67
C VAL A 218 27.02 -21.20 21.61
N PRO A 219 27.97 -20.72 22.46
CA PRO A 219 28.71 -21.62 23.34
C PRO A 219 27.84 -22.41 24.30
N PRO A 220 26.86 -21.81 25.04
CA PRO A 220 25.97 -22.57 25.92
C PRO A 220 25.18 -23.65 25.18
N ILE A 221 24.72 -23.39 23.95
CA ILE A 221 23.99 -24.39 23.16
C ILE A 221 24.91 -25.57 22.82
N VAL A 222 26.16 -25.30 22.42
CA VAL A 222 27.13 -26.35 22.10
C VAL A 222 27.50 -27.14 23.35
N GLU A 223 27.79 -26.46 24.47
CA GLU A 223 28.15 -27.08 25.75
C GLU A 223 26.98 -27.92 26.31
N GLN A 224 25.74 -27.41 26.26
CA GLN A 224 24.57 -28.17 26.70
C GLN A 224 24.25 -29.35 25.79
N ALA A 225 24.43 -29.21 24.47
CA ALA A 225 24.24 -30.33 23.54
C ALA A 225 25.28 -31.43 23.76
N GLN A 226 26.53 -31.06 24.01
CA GLN A 226 27.61 -31.98 24.35
C GLN A 226 27.36 -32.66 25.71
N ALA A 227 27.04 -31.88 26.75
CA ALA A 227 26.71 -32.41 28.08
C ALA A 227 25.51 -33.37 28.03
N PHE A 228 24.47 -33.04 27.26
CA PHE A 228 23.33 -33.92 27.06
C PHE A 228 23.74 -35.23 26.37
N ALA A 229 24.57 -35.17 25.32
CA ALA A 229 25.07 -36.35 24.64
C ALA A 229 25.94 -37.23 25.56
N ASP A 230 26.78 -36.62 26.39
CA ASP A 230 27.66 -37.29 27.34
C ASP A 230 26.88 -37.94 28.50
N ASP A 231 25.82 -37.28 28.99
CA ASP A 231 24.95 -37.78 30.06
C ASP A 231 23.84 -38.71 29.56
N LEU A 232 23.59 -38.77 28.25
CA LEU A 232 22.50 -39.56 27.67
C LEU A 232 22.54 -41.04 28.10
N PRO A 233 23.70 -41.74 28.12
CA PRO A 233 23.78 -43.11 28.62
C PRO A 233 23.32 -43.25 30.08
N ARG A 234 23.67 -42.27 30.93
CA ARG A 234 23.28 -42.24 32.34
C ARG A 234 21.77 -42.02 32.48
N TYR A 235 21.17 -41.13 31.68
CA TYR A 235 19.72 -40.94 31.67
C TYR A 235 18.97 -42.18 31.21
N VAL A 236 19.48 -42.86 30.17
CA VAL A 236 18.94 -44.14 29.69
C VAL A 236 19.00 -45.20 30.79
N GLN A 237 20.13 -45.31 31.53
CA GLN A 237 20.25 -46.23 32.66
C GLN A 237 19.28 -45.90 33.81
N GLN A 238 19.16 -44.62 34.20
CA GLN A 238 18.22 -44.20 35.26
C GLN A 238 16.75 -44.45 34.90
N LEU A 239 16.41 -44.38 33.61
CA LEU A 239 15.08 -44.71 33.10
C LEU A 239 14.85 -46.23 33.06
N GLN A 240 15.89 -47.03 32.81
CA GLN A 240 15.84 -48.49 32.85
C GLN A 240 15.68 -49.04 34.26
N ASP A 241 16.32 -48.40 35.25
CA ASP A 241 16.21 -48.79 36.66
C ASP A 241 14.83 -48.46 37.27
N ASN A 242 13.97 -47.73 36.55
CA ASN A 242 12.61 -47.46 36.96
C ASN A 242 11.65 -48.51 36.39
N GLU A 243 11.14 -49.40 37.26
CA GLU A 243 10.26 -50.52 36.89
C GLU A 243 9.05 -50.11 36.03
N ARG A 244 8.49 -48.91 36.22
CA ARG A 244 7.38 -48.42 35.39
C ARG A 244 7.80 -48.12 33.96
N ILE A 245 9.00 -47.58 33.76
CA ILE A 245 9.50 -47.16 32.44
C ILE A 245 10.08 -48.36 31.68
N ALA A 246 10.76 -49.28 32.37
CA ALA A 246 11.19 -50.56 31.81
C ALA A 246 10.01 -51.35 31.20
N SER A 247 8.86 -51.37 31.87
CA SER A 247 7.65 -52.03 31.35
C SER A 247 7.02 -51.34 30.13
N LEU A 248 7.21 -50.02 29.96
CA LEU A 248 6.78 -49.30 28.77
C LEU A 248 7.74 -49.52 27.59
N ASP A 249 9.03 -49.71 27.87
CA ASP A 249 10.04 -49.92 26.85
C ASP A 249 9.91 -51.27 26.14
N GLU A 250 9.63 -52.35 26.88
CA GLU A 250 9.32 -53.67 26.28
C GLU A 250 8.15 -53.60 25.28
N ARG A 251 7.26 -52.61 25.40
CA ARG A 251 6.12 -52.40 24.50
C ARG A 251 6.41 -51.50 23.29
N PHE A 252 7.36 -50.57 23.38
CA PHE A 252 7.55 -49.52 22.38
C PHE A 252 8.98 -49.42 21.80
N GLY A 253 9.96 -50.13 22.36
CA GLY A 253 11.36 -50.16 21.89
C GLY A 253 12.01 -48.78 21.87
N LEU A 254 11.73 -47.95 22.88
CA LEU A 254 12.17 -46.56 22.95
C LEU A 254 13.65 -46.46 23.34
N LEU A 255 14.13 -47.36 24.20
CA LEU A 255 15.52 -47.42 24.66
C LEU A 255 16.43 -47.99 23.57
N ASP A 256 15.95 -48.90 22.73
CA ASP A 256 16.73 -49.38 21.58
C ASP A 256 16.92 -48.30 20.52
N ARG A 257 15.90 -47.46 20.25
CA ARG A 257 16.06 -46.26 19.40
C ARG A 257 17.00 -45.23 20.02
N ALA A 258 16.97 -45.06 21.34
CA ALA A 258 17.91 -44.19 22.04
C ALA A 258 19.36 -44.73 21.97
N ARG A 259 19.55 -46.05 22.03
CA ARG A 259 20.85 -46.72 21.82
C ARG A 259 21.34 -46.62 20.38
N GLU A 260 20.46 -46.75 19.39
CA GLU A 260 20.81 -46.54 17.98
C GLU A 260 21.28 -45.09 17.69
N LEU A 261 20.78 -44.12 18.45
CA LEU A 261 21.24 -42.72 18.40
C LEU A 261 22.58 -42.51 19.13
N LEU A 262 22.89 -43.34 20.12
CA LEU A 262 24.16 -43.35 20.86
C LEU A 262 25.30 -44.02 20.06
N ASP A 263 25.00 -45.12 19.38
CA ASP A 263 25.98 -45.90 18.60
C ASP A 263 26.40 -45.18 17.30
N ASP A 264 25.55 -44.28 16.80
CA ASP A 264 25.86 -43.43 15.65
C ASP A 264 25.63 -41.94 15.96
N PRO A 265 26.63 -41.25 16.58
CA PRO A 265 26.56 -39.82 16.87
C PRO A 265 26.33 -38.94 15.64
N SER A 266 26.54 -39.49 14.42
CA SER A 266 26.23 -38.80 13.18
C SER A 266 24.72 -38.64 12.95
N ARG A 267 23.88 -39.53 13.52
CA ARG A 267 22.41 -39.44 13.49
C ARG A 267 21.84 -38.36 14.41
N LEU A 268 22.56 -38.00 15.47
CA LEU A 268 22.26 -36.82 16.30
C LEU A 268 22.62 -35.50 15.58
N GLY A 269 23.22 -35.56 14.39
CA GLY A 269 23.71 -34.38 13.67
C GLY A 269 24.98 -33.78 14.26
N VAL A 270 25.60 -34.46 15.24
CA VAL A 270 26.78 -34.01 16.00
C VAL A 270 28.10 -34.50 15.38
N SER A 271 28.06 -35.25 14.26
CA SER A 271 29.30 -35.71 13.60
C SER A 271 30.17 -34.53 13.15
N ALA A 272 31.44 -34.57 13.58
CA ALA A 272 32.43 -33.52 13.38
C ALA A 272 32.73 -33.17 11.90
N ALA A 273 32.36 -34.04 10.95
CA ALA A 273 32.61 -33.82 9.52
C ALA A 273 31.35 -33.43 8.71
N GLY A 274 30.18 -34.01 9.02
CA GLY A 274 28.92 -33.73 8.30
C GLY A 274 28.07 -32.64 8.94
N GLY A 275 28.01 -32.63 10.27
CA GLY A 275 27.31 -31.60 11.07
C GLY A 275 28.02 -30.25 11.00
N VAL A 276 29.35 -30.22 11.08
CA VAL A 276 30.14 -28.97 11.02
C VAL A 276 30.00 -28.30 9.66
N LEU A 277 30.03 -29.05 8.55
CA LEU A 277 29.83 -28.49 7.19
C LEU A 277 28.39 -28.02 6.95
N GLY A 278 27.39 -28.70 7.51
CA GLY A 278 25.98 -28.28 7.44
C GLY A 278 25.70 -27.03 8.26
N VAL A 279 26.13 -27.01 9.53
CA VAL A 279 25.99 -25.89 10.45
C VAL A 279 26.76 -24.67 9.92
N SER A 280 27.98 -24.85 9.42
CA SER A 280 28.73 -23.74 8.83
C SER A 280 28.04 -23.17 7.59
N LYS A 281 27.49 -24.00 6.68
CA LYS A 281 26.68 -23.48 5.55
C LYS A 281 25.48 -22.64 6.02
N VAL A 282 24.77 -23.09 7.05
CA VAL A 282 23.62 -22.34 7.61
C VAL A 282 24.10 -21.04 8.26
N VAL A 283 25.16 -21.07 9.05
CA VAL A 283 25.74 -19.88 9.71
C VAL A 283 26.26 -18.89 8.68
N PHE A 284 26.97 -19.34 7.64
CA PHE A 284 27.43 -18.49 6.54
C PHE A 284 26.25 -17.87 5.80
N SER A 285 25.23 -18.66 5.44
CA SER A 285 24.03 -18.16 4.77
C SER A 285 23.30 -17.12 5.62
N ALA A 286 23.14 -17.39 6.92
CA ALA A 286 22.54 -16.45 7.87
C ALA A 286 23.36 -15.17 8.02
N PHE A 287 24.69 -15.30 8.11
CA PHE A 287 25.61 -14.17 8.17
C PHE A 287 25.52 -13.28 6.93
N PHE A 288 25.59 -13.86 5.72
CA PHE A 288 25.47 -13.10 4.47
C PHE A 288 24.08 -12.48 4.30
N SER A 289 23.03 -13.18 4.72
CA SER A 289 21.66 -12.65 4.70
C SER A 289 21.51 -11.47 5.66
N ALA A 290 22.00 -11.62 6.90
CA ALA A 290 22.00 -10.55 7.90
C ALA A 290 22.85 -9.36 7.46
N LEU A 291 24.03 -9.61 6.88
CA LEU A 291 24.91 -8.58 6.34
C LEU A 291 24.24 -7.82 5.19
N THR A 292 23.55 -8.53 4.29
CA THR A 292 22.83 -7.90 3.17
C THR A 292 21.67 -7.04 3.67
N VAL A 293 20.87 -7.55 4.62
CA VAL A 293 19.81 -6.77 5.27
C VAL A 293 20.39 -5.55 5.98
N LEU A 294 21.52 -5.69 6.68
CA LEU A 294 22.21 -4.60 7.37
C LEU A 294 22.70 -3.52 6.39
N ILE A 295 23.33 -3.93 5.28
CA ILE A 295 23.80 -3.02 4.24
C ILE A 295 22.63 -2.27 3.61
N LEU A 296 21.53 -2.95 3.26
CA LEU A 296 20.35 -2.29 2.69
C LEU A 296 19.68 -1.38 3.72
N THR A 297 19.63 -1.78 4.98
CA THR A 297 19.14 -0.95 6.07
C THR A 297 19.97 0.33 6.16
N LEU A 298 21.30 0.24 6.06
CA LEU A 298 22.19 1.40 5.99
C LEU A 298 21.82 2.33 4.84
N TYR A 299 21.72 1.78 3.63
CA TYR A 299 21.40 2.55 2.44
C TYR A 299 20.05 3.26 2.57
N PHE A 300 19.01 2.56 3.04
CA PHE A 300 17.68 3.14 3.23
C PHE A 300 17.66 4.16 4.37
N LEU A 301 18.29 3.89 5.49
CA LEU A 301 18.32 4.80 6.64
C LEU A 301 19.08 6.10 6.32
N SER A 302 20.22 5.98 5.64
CA SER A 302 21.00 7.13 5.17
C SER A 302 20.23 7.94 4.12
N SER A 303 19.62 7.25 3.15
CA SER A 303 18.95 7.87 1.99
C SER A 303 17.49 8.24 2.23
N LEU A 304 16.92 7.94 3.40
CA LEU A 304 15.51 8.16 3.74
C LEU A 304 15.02 9.57 3.36
N PRO A 305 15.73 10.68 3.68
CA PRO A 305 15.28 12.02 3.31
C PRO A 305 15.23 12.24 1.79
N THR A 306 16.23 11.72 1.07
CA THR A 306 16.31 11.78 -0.40
C THR A 306 15.22 10.95 -1.05
N ILE A 307 14.95 9.75 -0.53
CA ILE A 307 13.86 8.86 -0.97
C ILE A 307 12.52 9.57 -0.82
N LYS A 308 12.25 10.19 0.34
CA LYS A 308 11.04 10.98 0.59
C LYS A 308 10.92 12.15 -0.40
N ALA A 309 11.96 12.95 -0.54
CA ALA A 309 11.96 14.11 -1.43
C ALA A 309 11.69 13.71 -2.89
N ASN A 310 12.25 12.60 -3.36
CA ASN A 310 12.01 12.07 -4.69
C ASN A 310 10.59 11.50 -4.85
N ALA A 311 10.09 10.77 -3.85
CA ALA A 311 8.72 10.25 -3.86
C ALA A 311 7.69 11.39 -3.95
N TYR A 312 7.90 12.49 -3.23
CA TYR A 312 6.99 13.64 -3.26
C TYR A 312 6.99 14.38 -4.61
N ARG A 313 8.02 14.22 -5.46
CA ARG A 313 8.02 14.81 -6.81
C ARG A 313 7.00 14.14 -7.72
N LEU A 314 6.67 12.86 -7.49
CA LEU A 314 5.65 12.12 -8.24
C LEU A 314 4.22 12.55 -7.88
N VAL A 315 4.03 13.19 -6.73
CA VAL A 315 2.73 13.68 -6.29
C VAL A 315 2.42 15.04 -6.95
N PRO A 316 1.18 15.29 -7.42
CA PRO A 316 0.77 16.59 -7.94
C PRO A 316 1.02 17.72 -6.93
N ARG A 317 1.49 18.88 -7.41
CA ARG A 317 1.95 20.00 -6.57
C ARG A 317 0.92 20.47 -5.54
N SER A 318 -0.37 20.43 -5.88
CA SER A 318 -1.50 20.79 -5.00
C SER A 318 -1.67 19.89 -3.78
N ARG A 319 -1.17 18.64 -3.82
CA ARG A 319 -1.32 17.65 -2.74
C ARG A 319 -0.01 17.32 -2.01
N ARG A 320 1.14 17.79 -2.52
CA ARG A 320 2.47 17.46 -1.98
C ARG A 320 2.62 17.72 -0.49
N ALA A 321 2.15 18.87 0.00
CA ALA A 321 2.25 19.21 1.42
C ALA A 321 1.48 18.23 2.30
N ARG A 322 0.21 17.94 1.94
CA ARG A 322 -0.63 16.99 2.67
C ARG A 322 -0.05 15.57 2.67
N VAL A 323 0.45 15.10 1.52
CA VAL A 323 1.10 13.79 1.42
C VAL A 323 2.39 13.73 2.23
N GLY A 324 3.17 14.82 2.26
CA GLY A 324 4.35 14.94 3.11
C GLY A 324 4.03 14.73 4.60
N LEU A 325 3.07 15.50 5.12
CA LEU A 325 2.63 15.40 6.51
C LEU A 325 2.13 13.99 6.87
N LEU A 326 1.29 13.39 6.02
CA LEU A 326 0.79 12.03 6.21
C LEU A 326 1.93 11.00 6.20
N THR A 327 2.89 11.14 5.28
CA THR A 327 4.02 10.21 5.17
C THR A 327 4.90 10.31 6.40
N ASP A 328 5.22 11.52 6.86
CA ASP A 328 6.05 11.72 8.05
C ASP A 328 5.37 11.17 9.31
N GLU A 329 4.05 11.35 9.45
CA GLU A 329 3.27 10.76 10.55
C GLU A 329 3.27 9.23 10.51
N ILE A 330 3.05 8.62 9.33
CA ILE A 330 3.12 7.15 9.15
C ILE A 330 4.50 6.62 9.56
N LEU A 331 5.57 7.24 9.04
CA LEU A 331 6.94 6.84 9.35
C LEU A 331 7.28 7.03 10.84
N SER A 332 6.76 8.09 11.46
CA SER A 332 6.92 8.33 12.89
C SER A 332 6.24 7.25 13.74
N ARG A 333 5.02 6.83 13.37
CA ARG A 333 4.30 5.74 14.07
C ARG A 333 5.01 4.38 13.92
N ILE A 334 5.46 4.05 12.71
CA ILE A 334 6.23 2.82 12.45
C ILE A 334 7.53 2.86 13.26
N GLY A 335 8.28 3.96 13.19
CA GLY A 335 9.53 4.13 13.93
C GLY A 335 9.33 4.05 15.44
N GLY A 336 8.33 4.76 15.96
CA GLY A 336 7.97 4.77 17.37
C GLY A 336 7.55 3.39 17.88
N TYR A 337 6.85 2.60 17.07
CA TYR A 337 6.50 1.23 17.41
C TYR A 337 7.74 0.34 17.54
N VAL A 338 8.64 0.37 16.55
CA VAL A 338 9.87 -0.45 16.59
C VAL A 338 10.78 -0.04 17.75
N ALA A 339 10.97 1.26 17.97
CA ALA A 339 11.74 1.76 19.10
C ALA A 339 11.10 1.38 20.45
N GLY A 340 9.77 1.42 20.54
CA GLY A 340 9.03 0.94 21.70
C GLY A 340 9.22 -0.56 21.93
N ALA A 341 9.13 -1.38 20.88
CA ALA A 341 9.25 -2.84 20.97
C ALA A 341 10.68 -3.23 21.40
N ALA A 342 11.69 -2.58 20.82
CA ALA A 342 13.07 -2.72 21.24
C ALA A 342 13.30 -2.31 22.69
N SER A 343 12.60 -1.27 23.17
CA SER A 343 12.70 -0.81 24.57
C SER A 343 12.07 -1.82 25.55
N ILE A 344 10.91 -2.38 25.22
CA ILE A 344 10.25 -3.43 26.01
C ILE A 344 11.13 -4.68 26.04
N ALA A 345 11.63 -5.12 24.89
CA ALA A 345 12.54 -6.26 24.76
C ALA A 345 13.82 -6.06 25.57
N ALA A 346 14.43 -4.86 25.52
CA ALA A 346 15.60 -4.55 26.31
C ALA A 346 15.31 -4.58 27.82
N LEU A 347 14.16 -4.05 28.26
CA LEU A 347 13.74 -4.10 29.66
C LEU A 347 13.51 -5.55 30.12
N ALA A 348 12.88 -6.38 29.29
CA ALA A 348 12.70 -7.80 29.55
C ALA A 348 14.07 -8.50 29.71
N GLY A 349 14.98 -8.29 28.75
CA GLY A 349 16.32 -8.85 28.82
C GLY A 349 17.09 -8.40 30.07
N VAL A 350 17.09 -7.11 30.40
CA VAL A 350 17.80 -6.59 31.58
C VAL A 350 17.22 -7.15 32.88
N THR A 351 15.90 -7.18 33.01
CA THR A 351 15.26 -7.70 34.23
C THR A 351 15.47 -9.21 34.38
N THR A 352 15.38 -9.97 33.29
CA THR A 352 15.77 -11.39 33.25
C THR A 352 17.24 -11.59 33.60
N PHE A 353 18.16 -10.78 33.07
CA PHE A 353 19.59 -10.89 33.38
C PHE A 353 19.84 -10.75 34.88
N LEU A 354 19.25 -9.72 35.50
CA LEU A 354 19.38 -9.47 36.93
C LEU A 354 18.79 -10.61 37.76
N LEU A 355 17.62 -11.13 37.38
CA LEU A 355 17.01 -12.29 38.04
C LEU A 355 17.93 -13.51 38.00
N LEU A 356 18.41 -13.90 36.82
CA LEU A 356 19.23 -15.09 36.65
C LEU A 356 20.59 -14.97 37.33
N LEU A 357 21.16 -13.77 37.36
CA LEU A 357 22.39 -13.48 38.09
C LEU A 357 22.20 -13.66 39.60
N VAL A 358 21.10 -13.16 40.15
CA VAL A 358 20.78 -13.32 41.59
C VAL A 358 20.50 -14.78 41.95
N LEU A 359 19.84 -15.53 41.06
CA LEU A 359 19.52 -16.93 41.27
C LEU A 359 20.68 -17.89 40.98
N GLY A 360 21.80 -17.39 40.44
CA GLY A 360 22.98 -18.20 40.11
C GLY A 360 22.72 -19.21 38.99
N VAL A 361 21.84 -18.89 38.03
CA VAL A 361 21.57 -19.75 36.87
C VAL A 361 22.71 -19.62 35.87
N ASP A 362 23.13 -20.74 35.29
CA ASP A 362 24.18 -20.75 34.28
C ASP A 362 23.80 -19.96 33.02
N TYR A 363 24.80 -19.32 32.41
CA TYR A 363 24.66 -18.52 31.19
C TYR A 363 23.57 -17.41 31.27
N PRO A 364 23.55 -16.58 32.33
CA PRO A 364 22.48 -15.61 32.55
C PRO A 364 22.42 -14.56 31.42
N LEU A 365 23.57 -14.18 30.86
CA LEU A 365 23.64 -13.25 29.72
C LEU A 365 23.03 -13.84 28.45
N ALA A 366 23.30 -15.12 28.17
CA ALA A 366 22.78 -15.81 26.99
C ALA A 366 21.26 -15.88 27.03
N LEU A 367 20.71 -16.30 28.17
CA LEU A 367 19.28 -16.40 28.41
C LEU A 367 18.58 -15.04 28.38
N ALA A 368 19.17 -14.02 28.99
CA ALA A 368 18.66 -12.65 28.93
C ALA A 368 18.61 -12.08 27.52
N LEU A 369 19.66 -12.30 26.74
CA LEU A 369 19.72 -11.88 25.34
C LEU A 369 18.72 -12.67 24.46
N LEU A 370 18.48 -13.94 24.76
CA LEU A 370 17.43 -14.74 24.14
C LEU A 370 16.04 -14.17 24.44
N VAL A 371 15.77 -13.77 25.69
CA VAL A 371 14.52 -13.10 26.07
C VAL A 371 14.37 -11.76 25.35
N ALA A 372 15.43 -10.96 25.28
CA ALA A 372 15.41 -9.70 24.51
C ALA A 372 15.13 -9.95 23.02
N MET A 373 15.75 -10.96 22.41
CA MET A 373 15.52 -11.28 20.99
C MET A 373 14.12 -11.80 20.72
N THR A 374 13.66 -12.75 21.52
CA THR A 374 12.31 -13.32 21.37
C THR A 374 11.24 -12.27 21.65
N GLY A 375 11.46 -11.36 22.61
CA GLY A 375 10.59 -10.23 22.93
C GLY A 375 10.34 -9.25 21.78
N LEU A 376 11.12 -9.27 20.70
CA LEU A 376 10.81 -8.51 19.48
C LEU A 376 9.63 -9.07 18.68
N ILE A 377 9.27 -10.34 18.90
CA ILE A 377 8.12 -10.99 18.24
C ILE A 377 6.86 -10.68 19.07
N PRO A 378 5.93 -9.85 18.56
CA PRO A 378 4.76 -9.45 19.32
C PRO A 378 3.90 -10.65 19.72
N LEU A 379 3.21 -10.55 20.86
CA LEU A 379 2.24 -11.53 21.40
C LEU A 379 2.84 -12.87 21.87
N ILE A 380 3.88 -13.37 21.22
CA ILE A 380 4.40 -14.73 21.42
C ILE A 380 5.79 -14.72 22.07
N GLY A 381 6.58 -13.66 21.83
CA GLY A 381 7.96 -13.53 22.27
C GLY A 381 8.19 -13.74 23.75
N ALA A 382 7.44 -13.03 24.59
CA ALA A 382 7.54 -13.13 26.05
C ALA A 382 7.24 -14.55 26.56
N THR A 383 6.32 -15.27 25.93
CA THR A 383 5.98 -16.65 26.31
C THR A 383 7.08 -17.62 25.92
N ILE A 384 7.67 -17.47 24.73
CA ILE A 384 8.82 -18.28 24.30
C ILE A 384 9.99 -18.05 25.26
N GLY A 385 10.35 -16.79 25.51
CA GLY A 385 11.43 -16.43 26.43
C GLY A 385 11.20 -16.97 27.84
N ALA A 386 10.01 -16.77 28.40
CA ALA A 386 9.63 -17.30 29.71
C ALA A 386 9.74 -18.82 29.79
N THR A 387 9.26 -19.52 28.75
CA THR A 387 9.31 -20.99 28.69
C THR A 387 10.74 -21.49 28.65
N VAL A 388 11.57 -20.95 27.75
CA VAL A 388 12.98 -21.38 27.62
C VAL A 388 13.74 -21.11 28.91
N VAL A 389 13.62 -19.92 29.49
CA VAL A 389 14.34 -19.58 30.73
C VAL A 389 13.87 -20.43 31.90
N THR A 390 12.57 -20.69 32.03
CA THR A 390 12.02 -21.54 33.08
C THR A 390 12.52 -22.98 32.94
N LEU A 391 12.53 -23.53 31.72
CA LEU A 391 13.03 -24.87 31.45
C LEU A 391 14.52 -25.00 31.78
N VAL A 392 15.35 -24.04 31.36
CA VAL A 392 16.78 -24.06 31.67
C VAL A 392 17.02 -23.92 33.18
N ALA A 393 16.27 -23.05 33.85
CA ALA A 393 16.33 -22.88 35.31
C ALA A 393 15.95 -24.15 36.09
N LEU A 394 15.08 -25.02 35.55
CA LEU A 394 14.74 -26.31 36.16
C LEU A 394 15.92 -27.30 36.18
N PHE A 395 16.87 -27.19 35.24
CA PHE A 395 18.10 -27.98 35.27
C PHE A 395 19.04 -27.55 36.39
N THR A 396 18.99 -26.27 36.81
CA THR A 396 19.73 -25.79 37.99
C THR A 396 19.09 -26.32 39.27
N SER A 397 17.78 -26.10 39.46
CA SER A 397 17.00 -26.76 40.50
C SER A 397 15.49 -26.53 40.29
N VAL A 398 14.67 -27.45 40.81
CA VAL A 398 13.20 -27.31 40.77
C VAL A 398 12.74 -26.01 41.42
N GLN A 399 13.35 -25.62 42.54
CA GLN A 399 13.01 -24.38 43.25
C GLN A 399 13.31 -23.13 42.41
N VAL A 400 14.48 -23.07 41.76
CA VAL A 400 14.86 -21.94 40.89
C VAL A 400 13.96 -21.86 39.67
N GLY A 401 13.60 -23.00 39.06
CA GLY A 401 12.63 -23.04 37.96
C GLY A 401 11.24 -22.53 38.36
N ILE A 402 10.72 -22.91 39.54
CA ILE A 402 9.44 -22.39 40.05
C ILE A 402 9.50 -20.88 40.28
N ILE A 403 10.61 -20.36 40.85
CA ILE A 403 10.81 -18.92 41.05
C ILE A 403 10.77 -18.18 39.71
N CYS A 404 11.48 -18.70 38.69
CA CYS A 404 11.46 -18.14 37.34
C CYS A 404 10.05 -18.15 36.73
N ALA A 405 9.30 -19.25 36.88
CA ALA A 405 7.94 -19.35 36.37
C ALA A 405 7.01 -18.29 37.00
N VAL A 406 7.04 -18.16 38.34
CA VAL A 406 6.25 -17.16 39.07
C VAL A 406 6.67 -15.73 38.69
N TYR A 407 7.98 -15.48 38.56
CA TYR A 407 8.49 -14.21 38.09
C TYR A 407 7.91 -13.85 36.71
N TYR A 408 7.95 -14.75 35.74
CA TYR A 408 7.45 -14.47 34.39
C TYR A 408 5.94 -14.30 34.34
N LEU A 409 5.19 -15.04 35.16
CA LEU A 409 3.75 -14.82 35.30
C LEU A 409 3.45 -13.39 35.74
N ILE A 410 4.17 -12.88 36.75
CA ILE A 410 4.02 -11.51 37.25
C ILE A 410 4.54 -10.50 36.21
N TYR A 411 5.72 -10.73 35.66
CA TYR A 411 6.38 -9.86 34.69
C TYR A 411 5.52 -9.68 33.44
N GLN A 412 4.91 -10.74 32.90
CA GLN A 412 4.00 -10.64 31.76
C GLN A 412 2.76 -9.78 32.07
N GLN A 413 2.22 -9.82 33.30
CA GLN A 413 1.11 -8.92 33.66
C GLN A 413 1.59 -7.46 33.68
N ILE A 414 2.76 -7.19 34.27
CA ILE A 414 3.34 -5.84 34.30
C ILE A 414 3.63 -5.37 32.88
N GLU A 415 4.17 -6.23 32.03
CA GLU A 415 4.44 -5.92 30.63
C GLU A 415 3.15 -5.55 29.90
N ASN A 416 2.14 -6.42 29.95
CA ASN A 416 0.90 -6.25 29.18
C ASN A 416 0.03 -5.09 29.65
N TYR A 417 -0.05 -4.84 30.96
CA TYR A 417 -0.95 -3.82 31.53
C TYR A 417 -0.26 -2.49 31.84
N VAL A 418 1.06 -2.46 32.00
CA VAL A 418 1.78 -1.27 32.44
C VAL A 418 2.82 -0.82 31.42
N LEU A 419 3.76 -1.68 31.05
CA LEU A 419 4.88 -1.29 30.19
C LEU A 419 4.42 -1.06 28.76
N TYR A 420 3.68 -2.01 28.19
CA TYR A 420 3.22 -1.97 26.82
C TYR A 420 2.35 -0.74 26.55
N PRO A 421 1.29 -0.45 27.33
CA PRO A 421 0.46 0.73 27.08
C PRO A 421 1.24 2.04 27.25
N ARG A 422 2.13 2.15 28.25
CA ARG A 422 2.91 3.37 28.48
C ARG A 422 3.95 3.64 27.39
N ILE A 423 4.61 2.60 26.90
CA ILE A 423 5.65 2.73 25.86
C ILE A 423 5.01 2.92 24.48
N MET A 424 3.86 2.29 24.22
CA MET A 424 3.20 2.29 22.91
C MET A 424 2.18 3.41 22.69
N GLN A 425 1.82 4.18 23.74
CA GLN A 425 0.72 5.14 23.73
C GLN A 425 0.70 6.12 22.53
N ARG A 426 1.87 6.49 22.00
CA ARG A 426 1.99 7.44 20.88
C ARG A 426 2.14 6.78 19.51
N SER A 427 2.39 5.48 19.47
CA SER A 427 2.76 4.74 18.27
C SER A 427 1.63 3.89 17.72
N VAL A 428 0.74 3.40 18.60
CA VAL A 428 -0.29 2.41 18.26
C VAL A 428 -1.61 2.76 18.95
N ASP A 429 -2.61 3.16 18.18
CA ASP A 429 -3.99 3.39 18.62
C ASP A 429 -4.97 2.54 17.79
N VAL A 430 -4.74 1.23 17.82
CA VAL A 430 -5.59 0.22 17.17
C VAL A 430 -6.29 -0.60 18.25
N SER A 431 -7.54 -0.99 17.99
CA SER A 431 -8.27 -1.87 18.91
C SER A 431 -7.59 -3.24 19.02
N PRO A 432 -7.65 -3.93 20.19
CA PRO A 432 -7.03 -5.24 20.36
C PRO A 432 -7.49 -6.28 19.32
N ALA A 433 -8.77 -6.24 18.94
CA ALA A 433 -9.31 -7.10 17.89
C ALA A 433 -8.67 -6.82 16.53
N ALA A 434 -8.50 -5.54 16.16
CA ALA A 434 -7.82 -5.17 14.92
C ALA A 434 -6.35 -5.59 14.93
N THR A 435 -5.67 -5.50 16.08
CA THR A 435 -4.29 -5.98 16.25
C THR A 435 -4.17 -7.47 15.99
N VAL A 436 -5.05 -8.29 16.58
CA VAL A 436 -5.04 -9.75 16.38
C VAL A 436 -5.28 -10.09 14.90
N VAL A 437 -6.30 -9.49 14.29
CA VAL A 437 -6.60 -9.72 12.85
C VAL A 437 -5.42 -9.28 11.98
N ALA A 438 -4.83 -8.12 12.25
CA ALA A 438 -3.66 -7.64 11.51
C ALA A 438 -2.49 -8.61 11.62
N VAL A 439 -2.18 -9.13 12.81
CA VAL A 439 -1.08 -10.08 13.04
C VAL A 439 -1.34 -11.39 12.30
N LEU A 440 -2.57 -11.90 12.32
CA LEU A 440 -2.94 -13.11 11.57
C LEU A 440 -2.81 -12.90 10.05
N VAL A 441 -3.38 -11.82 9.52
CA VAL A 441 -3.31 -11.49 8.09
C VAL A 441 -1.86 -11.26 7.65
N GLY A 442 -1.10 -10.45 8.40
CA GLY A 442 0.31 -10.20 8.14
C GLY A 442 1.13 -11.48 8.18
N GLY A 443 0.93 -12.30 9.21
CA GLY A 443 1.55 -13.62 9.38
C GLY A 443 1.30 -14.55 8.20
N SER A 444 0.07 -14.60 7.70
CA SER A 444 -0.28 -15.42 6.53
C SER A 444 0.34 -14.90 5.22
N LEU A 445 0.50 -13.58 5.06
CA LEU A 445 1.01 -12.98 3.82
C LEU A 445 2.55 -13.05 3.70
N LEU A 446 3.26 -12.68 4.76
CA LEU A 446 4.72 -12.50 4.74
C LEU A 446 5.44 -13.30 5.85
N GLY A 447 4.75 -14.24 6.50
CA GLY A 447 5.31 -15.05 7.58
C GLY A 447 5.63 -14.20 8.82
N VAL A 448 6.71 -14.54 9.52
CA VAL A 448 7.16 -13.85 10.75
C VAL A 448 7.32 -12.34 10.53
N LEU A 449 7.87 -11.94 9.38
CA LEU A 449 8.02 -10.53 9.03
C LEU A 449 6.67 -9.83 8.94
N GLY A 450 5.68 -10.44 8.29
CA GLY A 450 4.35 -9.84 8.18
C GLY A 450 3.65 -9.70 9.53
N ALA A 451 3.81 -10.67 10.43
CA ALA A 451 3.31 -10.57 11.80
C ALA A 451 3.96 -9.40 12.58
N LEU A 452 5.26 -9.18 12.39
CA LEU A 452 6.00 -8.08 13.04
C LEU A 452 5.64 -6.70 12.46
N LEU A 453 5.37 -6.64 11.16
CA LEU A 453 4.92 -5.44 10.44
C LEU A 453 3.43 -5.12 10.68
N ALA A 454 2.63 -6.10 11.09
CA ALA A 454 1.18 -6.00 11.10
C ALA A 454 0.64 -4.82 11.92
N ILE A 455 1.13 -4.66 13.14
CA ILE A 455 0.64 -3.64 14.09
C ILE A 455 0.91 -2.22 13.57
N PRO A 456 2.15 -1.83 13.22
CA PRO A 456 2.41 -0.49 12.72
C PRO A 456 1.76 -0.23 11.35
N MET A 457 1.61 -1.27 10.51
CA MET A 457 0.88 -1.15 9.24
C MET A 457 -0.62 -0.95 9.45
N ALA A 458 -1.23 -1.59 10.46
CA ALA A 458 -2.62 -1.37 10.82
C ALA A 458 -2.84 0.05 11.36
N ALA A 459 -1.93 0.55 12.20
CA ALA A 459 -1.97 1.93 12.68
C ALA A 459 -1.83 2.94 11.53
N ALA A 460 -0.94 2.68 10.56
CA ALA A 460 -0.80 3.49 9.36
C ALA A 460 -2.04 3.45 8.47
N ALA A 461 -2.64 2.26 8.28
CA ALA A 461 -3.88 2.11 7.54
C ALA A 461 -5.03 2.88 8.18
N GLN A 462 -5.22 2.75 9.50
CA GLN A 462 -6.25 3.49 10.24
C GLN A 462 -6.07 5.01 10.16
N LEU A 463 -4.83 5.49 10.22
CA LEU A 463 -4.52 6.91 10.00
C LEU A 463 -4.99 7.37 8.61
N VAL A 464 -4.70 6.60 7.55
CA VAL A 464 -5.14 6.92 6.20
C VAL A 464 -6.67 6.87 6.08
N LEU A 465 -7.32 5.87 6.68
CA LEU A 465 -8.78 5.74 6.68
C LEU A 465 -9.44 6.97 7.33
N ASN A 466 -8.97 7.34 8.52
CA ASN A 466 -9.53 8.46 9.29
C ASN A 466 -9.26 9.82 8.64
N GLU A 467 -8.11 10.00 8.01
CA GLU A 467 -7.71 11.30 7.47
C GLU A 467 -8.15 11.50 6.01
N VAL A 468 -8.34 10.41 5.25
CA VAL A 468 -8.67 10.49 3.81
C VAL A 468 -10.11 10.09 3.51
N ILE A 469 -10.65 9.06 4.17
CA ILE A 469 -11.97 8.49 3.84
C ILE A 469 -13.06 9.14 4.68
N ALA A 470 -12.90 9.21 6.01
CA ALA A 470 -13.95 9.75 6.89
C ALA A 470 -14.36 11.20 6.55
N PRO A 471 -13.45 12.14 6.22
CA PRO A 471 -13.84 13.50 5.87
C PRO A 471 -14.59 13.57 4.53
N ARG A 472 -14.32 12.64 3.61
CA ARG A 472 -15.04 12.58 2.33
C ARG A 472 -16.47 12.08 2.49
N GLN A 473 -16.67 11.11 3.38
CA GLN A 473 -18.01 10.59 3.69
C GLN A 473 -18.85 11.58 4.49
N ASN A 474 -18.22 12.43 5.31
CA ASN A 474 -18.94 13.49 6.04
C ASN A 474 -19.25 14.72 5.15
N GLN A 475 -18.67 14.81 3.96
CA GLN A 475 -18.91 15.87 2.98
C GLN A 475 -19.86 15.46 1.85
N SER A 476 -20.15 14.16 1.70
CA SER A 476 -21.16 13.60 0.79
C SER A 476 -22.45 13.33 1.53
#